data_AF-A0A3L6JF56-F1
#
_entry.id   AF-A0A3L6JF56-F1
#
_cell.length_a   1.000
_cell.length_b   1.000
_cell.length_c   1.000
_cell.angle_alpha   90.00
_cell.angle_beta   90.00
_cell.angle_gamma   90.00
#
_symmetry.space_group_name_H-M   'P 1'
#
loop_
_entity.id
_entity.type
_entity.pdbx_description
1 polymer ?
#
loop_
_entity_poly.entity_id
_entity_poly.type
_entity_poly.pdbx_seq_one_letter_code
_entity_poly.pdbx_strand_id
1 'polypeptide(L)'
;MFQRKFTNVGRLLSFGVASVLTLVLLTPQASAANAQGLYWGVETGDTIDYKVFNHWSLPNPFATMNESFYILVNAVPTIPERVANVLDIPLPNVTLYWKNGSDMGPSGILPSVVPSPSIIPSLEILPVGNWSLMTTVILDPQLTHGVEIINNESMWGGHATGEGPYDNTTVNAVWTLLKSDGAWNHWHYIITNVTTQEEVYHYEVDRLVYETGAIPSLYLIAITGVLIVISIGIVLILKYRR
;
A
#
# COMPACT_ATOMS: atom_id res chain seq x y z
N MET A 1 -36.31 4.82 49.40
CA MET A 1 -34.92 5.32 49.19
C MET A 1 -34.08 4.49 48.20
N PHE A 2 -34.55 3.34 47.70
CA PHE A 2 -33.79 2.47 46.76
C PHE A 2 -33.84 2.88 45.27
N GLN A 3 -34.77 3.74 44.84
CA GLN A 3 -34.91 4.09 43.42
C GLN A 3 -33.81 5.03 42.87
N ARG A 4 -33.06 5.74 43.71
CA ARG A 4 -32.08 6.74 43.25
C ARG A 4 -30.74 6.15 42.77
N LYS A 5 -30.46 4.86 43.01
CA LYS A 5 -29.18 4.21 42.65
C LYS A 5 -29.18 3.51 41.29
N PHE A 6 -30.35 3.21 40.71
CA PHE A 6 -30.43 2.58 39.39
C PHE A 6 -30.20 3.56 38.22
N THR A 7 -30.48 4.84 38.42
CA THR A 7 -30.32 5.88 37.39
C THR A 7 -28.87 6.14 36.99
N ASN A 8 -27.89 5.92 37.88
CA ASN A 8 -26.49 6.21 37.57
C ASN A 8 -25.80 5.09 36.77
N VAL A 9 -26.20 3.83 36.94
CA VAL A 9 -25.63 2.71 36.18
C VAL A 9 -26.13 2.71 34.74
N GLY A 10 -27.42 3.03 34.53
CA GLY A 10 -27.97 3.18 33.19
C GLY A 10 -27.21 4.22 32.37
N ARG A 11 -26.94 5.40 32.96
CA ARG A 11 -26.21 6.50 32.31
C ARG A 11 -24.79 6.12 31.90
N LEU A 12 -24.05 5.39 32.75
CA LEU A 12 -22.68 4.95 32.42
C LEU A 12 -22.66 3.95 31.25
N LEU A 13 -23.64 3.05 31.19
CA LEU A 13 -23.76 2.07 30.11
C LEU A 13 -24.16 2.75 28.79
N SER A 14 -25.07 3.74 28.85
CA SER A 14 -25.42 4.57 27.70
C SER A 14 -24.22 5.33 27.15
N PHE A 15 -23.39 5.92 28.02
CA PHE A 15 -22.18 6.62 27.62
C PHE A 15 -21.16 5.68 26.98
N GLY A 16 -20.93 4.49 27.55
CA GLY A 16 -20.01 3.51 26.97
C GLY A 16 -20.43 3.05 25.57
N VAL A 17 -21.71 2.73 25.38
CA VAL A 17 -22.26 2.33 24.07
C VAL A 17 -22.19 3.49 23.07
N ALA A 18 -22.52 4.71 23.49
CA ALA A 18 -22.42 5.89 22.64
C ALA A 18 -20.97 6.15 22.19
N SER A 19 -19.99 6.03 23.09
CA SER A 19 -18.58 6.22 22.75
C SER A 19 -18.06 5.17 21.76
N VAL A 20 -18.42 3.89 21.94
CA VAL A 20 -18.06 2.81 21.00
C VAL A 20 -18.71 3.03 19.63
N LEU A 21 -20.00 3.39 19.59
CA LEU A 21 -20.68 3.73 18.34
C LEU A 21 -20.05 4.95 17.66
N THR A 22 -19.68 5.98 18.41
CA THR A 22 -19.02 7.16 17.87
C THR A 22 -17.65 6.80 17.29
N LEU A 23 -16.88 5.94 17.97
CA LEU A 23 -15.60 5.44 17.45
C LEU A 23 -15.77 4.61 16.17
N VAL A 24 -16.79 3.75 16.10
CA VAL A 24 -17.11 2.97 14.88
C VAL A 24 -17.65 3.86 13.74
N LEU A 25 -18.25 5.00 14.06
CA LEU A 25 -18.68 5.99 13.06
C LEU A 25 -17.57 6.95 12.65
N LEU A 26 -16.53 7.09 13.48
CA LEU A 26 -15.33 7.89 13.22
C LEU A 26 -14.21 7.08 12.58
N THR A 27 -14.28 5.74 12.57
CA THR A 27 -13.40 4.96 11.69
C THR A 27 -13.70 5.41 10.27
N PRO A 28 -12.67 5.73 9.46
CA PRO A 28 -12.85 6.03 8.05
C PRO A 28 -13.78 4.99 7.47
N GLN A 29 -14.85 5.44 6.79
CA GLN A 29 -15.73 4.51 6.10
C GLN A 29 -14.83 3.77 5.12
N ALA A 30 -14.53 2.49 5.42
CA ALA A 30 -13.78 1.64 4.51
C ALA A 30 -14.37 1.89 3.12
N SER A 31 -13.55 2.45 2.22
CA SER A 31 -13.98 2.84 0.88
C SER A 31 -14.89 1.74 0.36
N ALA A 32 -16.15 2.09 0.06
CA ALA A 32 -17.16 1.08 -0.19
C ALA A 32 -16.68 0.16 -1.31
N ALA A 33 -16.41 -1.09 -0.97
CA ALA A 33 -15.93 -2.05 -1.96
C ALA A 33 -16.97 -2.17 -3.06
N ASN A 34 -16.53 -2.19 -4.32
CA ASN A 34 -17.42 -2.42 -5.45
C ASN A 34 -18.01 -3.84 -5.41
N ALA A 35 -18.90 -4.18 -6.34
CA ALA A 35 -19.49 -5.51 -6.43
C ALA A 35 -18.49 -6.68 -6.55
N GLN A 36 -17.23 -6.40 -6.92
CA GLN A 36 -16.15 -7.39 -7.02
C GLN A 36 -15.23 -7.44 -5.78
N GLY A 37 -15.53 -6.65 -4.74
CA GLY A 37 -14.73 -6.59 -3.52
C GLY A 37 -13.44 -5.77 -3.67
N LEU A 38 -13.36 -4.90 -4.67
CA LEU A 38 -12.24 -3.97 -4.87
C LEU A 38 -12.53 -2.63 -4.19
N TYR A 39 -11.53 -2.10 -3.49
CA TYR A 39 -11.57 -0.76 -2.89
C TYR A 39 -10.16 -0.14 -2.92
N TRP A 40 -10.06 1.16 -2.74
CA TRP A 40 -8.76 1.80 -2.58
C TRP A 40 -8.30 1.70 -1.13
N GLY A 41 -7.08 1.22 -0.93
CA GLY A 41 -6.47 1.13 0.40
C GLY A 41 -5.69 2.39 0.80
N VAL A 42 -5.80 3.45 -0.02
CA VAL A 42 -5.30 4.80 0.25
C VAL A 42 -6.44 5.79 0.19
N GLU A 43 -6.27 6.93 0.86
CA GLU A 43 -7.21 8.05 0.88
C GLU A 43 -6.56 9.33 0.36
N THR A 44 -7.40 10.28 -0.06
CA THR A 44 -6.92 11.62 -0.43
C THR A 44 -6.23 12.28 0.77
N GLY A 45 -5.00 12.74 0.57
CA GLY A 45 -4.15 13.35 1.59
C GLY A 45 -3.11 12.39 2.17
N ASP A 46 -3.20 11.08 1.87
CA ASP A 46 -2.18 10.12 2.28
C ASP A 46 -0.83 10.43 1.64
N THR A 47 0.22 10.24 2.42
CA THR A 47 1.61 10.33 1.97
C THR A 47 2.30 8.98 2.11
N ILE A 48 3.01 8.57 1.08
CA ILE A 48 3.76 7.31 1.08
C ILE A 48 5.22 7.62 0.78
N ASP A 49 6.09 7.33 1.73
CA ASP A 49 7.51 7.63 1.64
C ASP A 49 8.30 6.50 0.98
N TYR A 50 9.30 6.90 0.19
CA TYR A 50 10.18 6.02 -0.56
C TYR A 50 11.63 6.45 -0.45
N LYS A 51 12.52 5.48 -0.64
CA LYS A 51 13.94 5.68 -0.87
C LYS A 51 14.29 5.09 -2.21
N VAL A 52 14.98 5.88 -3.04
CA VAL A 52 15.49 5.44 -4.33
C VAL A 52 17.00 5.32 -4.26
N PHE A 53 17.50 4.21 -4.80
CA PHE A 53 18.89 4.00 -5.10
C PHE A 53 19.03 3.73 -6.60
N ASN A 54 19.98 4.40 -7.25
CA ASN A 54 20.30 4.18 -8.64
C ASN A 54 21.82 4.21 -8.79
N HIS A 55 22.36 3.23 -9.50
CA HIS A 55 23.75 3.14 -9.88
C HIS A 55 23.89 2.79 -11.37
N TRP A 56 24.56 3.65 -12.14
CA TRP A 56 24.93 3.40 -13.53
C TRP A 56 26.44 3.18 -13.67
N SER A 57 26.85 2.08 -14.31
CA SER A 57 28.26 1.85 -14.64
C SER A 57 28.62 2.21 -16.10
N LEU A 58 27.63 2.33 -17.00
CA LEU A 58 27.83 2.74 -18.40
C LEU A 58 26.67 3.62 -18.93
N PRO A 59 26.92 4.59 -19.83
CA PRO A 59 28.20 5.10 -20.33
C PRO A 59 28.83 6.18 -19.42
N ASN A 60 28.16 6.56 -18.32
CA ASN A 60 28.63 7.60 -17.41
C ASN A 60 28.94 6.99 -16.03
N PRO A 61 30.18 6.54 -15.76
CA PRO A 61 30.53 5.62 -14.67
C PRO A 61 30.46 6.18 -13.24
N PHE A 62 29.72 7.26 -12.98
CA PHE A 62 29.76 7.96 -11.68
C PHE A 62 28.44 8.53 -11.18
N ALA A 63 27.30 8.25 -11.83
CA ALA A 63 26.02 8.72 -11.35
C ALA A 63 25.41 7.68 -10.39
N THR A 64 25.73 7.82 -9.11
CA THR A 64 24.96 7.17 -8.04
C THR A 64 23.98 8.17 -7.46
N MET A 65 22.69 7.84 -7.45
CA MET A 65 21.65 8.60 -6.77
C MET A 65 21.16 7.82 -5.56
N ASN A 66 21.06 8.48 -4.42
CA ASN A 66 20.52 7.90 -3.19
C ASN A 66 19.67 8.97 -2.52
N GLU A 67 18.41 9.00 -2.89
CA GLU A 67 17.49 10.08 -2.50
C GLU A 67 16.23 9.49 -1.87
N SER A 68 15.49 10.35 -1.19
CA SER A 68 14.19 10.00 -0.64
C SER A 68 13.13 10.92 -1.25
N PHE A 69 11.97 10.36 -1.52
CA PHE A 69 10.83 11.06 -2.06
C PHE A 69 9.56 10.52 -1.40
N TYR A 70 8.44 11.20 -1.60
CA TYR A 70 7.15 10.70 -1.18
C TYR A 70 6.10 10.96 -2.26
N ILE A 71 5.10 10.09 -2.29
CA ILE A 71 3.90 10.24 -3.11
C ILE A 71 2.83 10.88 -2.23
N LEU A 72 2.20 11.94 -2.72
CA LEU A 72 0.99 12.53 -2.13
C LEU A 72 -0.23 12.11 -2.96
N VAL A 73 -1.21 11.50 -2.32
CA VAL A 73 -2.48 11.13 -2.98
C VAL A 73 -3.41 12.34 -3.03
N ASN A 74 -3.54 12.97 -4.20
CA ASN A 74 -4.39 14.16 -4.37
C ASN A 74 -5.86 13.82 -4.54
N ALA A 75 -6.16 12.72 -5.21
CA ALA A 75 -7.52 12.23 -5.38
C ALA A 75 -7.54 10.75 -5.72
N VAL A 76 -8.57 10.07 -5.23
CA VAL A 76 -8.83 8.66 -5.50
C VAL A 76 -10.12 8.52 -6.32
N PRO A 77 -10.07 7.97 -7.55
CA PRO A 77 -11.24 7.83 -8.41
C PRO A 77 -12.17 6.72 -7.93
N THR A 78 -13.43 6.72 -8.38
CA THR A 78 -14.34 5.59 -8.13
C THR A 78 -13.97 4.40 -9.03
N ILE A 79 -13.80 3.21 -8.44
CA ILE A 79 -13.58 1.96 -9.18
C ILE A 79 -14.90 1.56 -9.84
N PRO A 80 -14.93 1.22 -11.15
CA PRO A 80 -16.13 0.69 -11.79
C PRO A 80 -16.65 -0.57 -11.09
N GLU A 81 -17.96 -0.81 -11.14
CA GLU A 81 -18.59 -2.02 -10.56
C GLU A 81 -18.06 -3.33 -11.17
N ARG A 82 -17.54 -3.25 -12.40
CA ARG A 82 -16.95 -4.37 -13.12
C ARG A 82 -15.64 -3.95 -13.77
N VAL A 83 -14.56 -4.56 -13.32
CA VAL A 83 -13.22 -4.53 -13.91
C VAL A 83 -13.03 -5.83 -14.68
N ALA A 84 -12.77 -5.73 -15.98
CA ALA A 84 -12.49 -6.88 -16.85
C ALA A 84 -11.04 -6.87 -17.36
N ASN A 85 -10.44 -5.68 -17.47
CA ASN A 85 -9.06 -5.44 -17.89
C ASN A 85 -8.38 -4.46 -16.91
N VAL A 86 -7.06 -4.54 -16.78
CA VAL A 86 -6.26 -3.59 -15.99
C VAL A 86 -6.49 -2.15 -16.42
N LEU A 87 -6.78 -1.90 -17.70
CA LEU A 87 -7.10 -0.57 -18.22
C LEU A 87 -8.45 -0.01 -17.72
N ASP A 88 -9.34 -0.87 -17.21
CA ASP A 88 -10.60 -0.44 -16.60
C ASP A 88 -10.37 0.13 -15.19
N ILE A 89 -9.18 -0.06 -14.62
CA ILE A 89 -8.83 0.44 -13.29
C ILE A 89 -8.40 1.91 -13.44
N PRO A 90 -9.17 2.87 -12.90
CA PRO A 90 -8.78 4.27 -12.98
C PRO A 90 -7.57 4.53 -12.07
N LEU A 91 -6.67 5.41 -12.50
CA LEU A 91 -5.47 5.74 -11.74
C LEU A 91 -5.76 6.81 -10.68
N PRO A 92 -5.28 6.66 -9.43
CA PRO A 92 -5.24 7.75 -8.47
C PRO A 92 -4.47 8.95 -9.02
N ASN A 93 -4.96 10.16 -8.72
CA ASN A 93 -4.21 11.38 -9.00
C ASN A 93 -3.20 11.55 -7.86
N VAL A 94 -1.92 11.50 -8.20
CA VAL A 94 -0.81 11.58 -7.25
C VAL A 94 0.22 12.61 -7.70
N THR A 95 0.96 13.16 -6.75
CA THR A 95 2.11 14.03 -7.03
C THR A 95 3.32 13.52 -6.26
N LEU A 96 4.46 13.49 -6.94
CA LEU A 96 5.72 13.07 -6.36
C LEU A 96 6.51 14.28 -5.88
N TYR A 97 7.00 14.20 -4.66
CA TYR A 97 7.82 15.24 -4.05
C TYR A 97 9.12 14.64 -3.56
N TRP A 98 10.22 15.35 -3.77
CA TRP A 98 11.45 15.07 -3.06
C TRP A 98 11.24 15.26 -1.55
N LYS A 99 12.04 14.59 -0.72
CA LYS A 99 11.93 14.71 0.74
C LYS A 99 12.09 16.14 1.29
N ASN A 100 12.68 17.05 0.51
CA ASN A 100 12.76 18.47 0.82
C ASN A 100 11.48 19.26 0.50
N GLY A 101 10.43 18.59 0.00
CA GLY A 101 9.13 19.17 -0.38
C GLY A 101 9.09 19.80 -1.77
N SER A 102 10.18 19.74 -2.54
CA SER A 102 10.17 20.20 -3.93
C SER A 102 9.47 19.18 -4.83
N ASP A 103 8.59 19.67 -5.70
CA ASP A 103 7.91 18.85 -6.71
C ASP A 103 8.94 18.22 -7.65
N MET A 104 8.81 16.90 -7.89
CA MET A 104 9.67 16.17 -8.81
C MET A 104 9.32 16.46 -10.28
N GLY A 105 8.18 17.13 -10.51
CA GLY A 105 7.63 17.45 -11.82
C GLY A 105 7.00 16.23 -12.50
N PRO A 106 6.44 16.42 -13.71
CA PRO A 106 5.87 15.33 -14.51
C PRO A 106 6.93 14.33 -15.02
N SER A 107 8.21 14.69 -14.92
CA SER A 107 9.36 13.82 -15.18
C SER A 107 9.94 13.20 -13.91
N GLY A 108 9.22 13.30 -12.78
CA GLY A 108 9.63 12.71 -11.51
C GLY A 108 10.01 11.25 -11.74
N ILE A 109 11.23 10.92 -11.33
CA ILE A 109 12.02 9.78 -11.76
C ILE A 109 11.41 8.47 -11.22
N LEU A 110 10.28 8.07 -11.79
CA LEU A 110 9.89 6.67 -11.86
C LEU A 110 10.34 6.20 -13.24
N PRO A 111 11.05 5.08 -13.33
CA PRO A 111 11.79 4.75 -14.53
C PRO A 111 10.82 4.51 -15.69
N SER A 112 10.69 5.52 -16.54
CA SER A 112 10.27 5.39 -17.94
C SER A 112 11.27 4.56 -18.77
N VAL A 113 12.29 3.98 -18.12
CA VAL A 113 13.48 3.36 -18.72
C VAL A 113 13.42 1.82 -18.72
N VAL A 114 12.39 1.19 -18.16
CA VAL A 114 12.23 -0.26 -18.29
C VAL A 114 11.35 -0.57 -19.50
N PRO A 115 11.85 -1.27 -20.53
CA PRO A 115 11.00 -1.91 -21.53
C PRO A 115 10.32 -3.13 -20.88
N SER A 116 9.38 -2.88 -19.98
CA SER A 116 8.42 -3.87 -19.51
C SER A 116 7.20 -3.77 -20.42
N PRO A 117 6.47 -4.87 -20.73
CA PRO A 117 5.33 -4.89 -21.64
C PRO A 117 4.21 -3.91 -21.20
N SER A 118 4.38 -2.65 -21.61
CA SER A 118 3.43 -1.58 -21.90
C SER A 118 2.34 -1.16 -20.89
N ILE A 119 2.08 -1.86 -19.78
CA ILE A 119 0.87 -1.53 -18.96
C ILE A 119 1.09 -1.54 -17.44
N ILE A 120 2.02 -2.33 -16.91
CA ILE A 120 2.16 -2.52 -15.45
C ILE A 120 2.95 -1.40 -14.72
N PRO A 121 3.98 -0.74 -15.29
CA PRO A 121 4.81 0.20 -14.52
C PRO A 121 4.16 1.54 -14.17
N SER A 122 3.01 1.89 -14.75
CA SER A 122 2.33 3.17 -14.47
C SER A 122 1.33 3.10 -13.31
N LEU A 123 1.19 1.95 -12.66
CA LEU A 123 0.24 1.71 -11.57
C LEU A 123 0.99 1.80 -10.23
N GLU A 124 1.27 3.02 -9.79
CA GLU A 124 1.93 3.29 -8.49
C GLU A 124 1.10 2.79 -7.29
N ILE A 125 -0.23 2.78 -7.47
CA ILE A 125 -1.22 2.35 -6.48
C ILE A 125 -2.32 1.55 -7.20
N LEU A 126 -2.63 0.37 -6.67
CA LEU A 126 -3.70 -0.51 -7.16
C LEU A 126 -4.85 -0.64 -6.15
N PRO A 127 -6.07 -0.97 -6.62
CA PRO A 127 -7.11 -1.42 -5.73
C PRO A 127 -6.71 -2.66 -4.94
N VAL A 128 -7.20 -2.74 -3.71
CA VAL A 128 -7.00 -3.85 -2.78
C VAL A 128 -8.30 -4.65 -2.60
N GLY A 129 -8.22 -5.75 -1.85
CA GLY A 129 -9.35 -6.62 -1.51
C GLY A 129 -9.32 -7.93 -2.29
N ASN A 130 -9.76 -7.92 -3.55
CA ASN A 130 -9.84 -9.13 -4.38
C ASN A 130 -8.56 -9.40 -5.20
N TRP A 131 -7.49 -9.83 -4.52
CA TRP A 131 -6.19 -10.13 -5.17
C TRP A 131 -6.23 -11.28 -6.18
N SER A 132 -7.21 -12.19 -6.08
CA SER A 132 -7.43 -13.23 -7.08
C SER A 132 -7.86 -12.62 -8.41
N LEU A 133 -8.84 -11.69 -8.36
CA LEU A 133 -9.24 -10.91 -9.52
C LEU A 133 -8.09 -10.06 -10.08
N MET A 134 -7.35 -9.35 -9.21
CA MET A 134 -6.20 -8.53 -9.63
C MET A 134 -5.14 -9.37 -10.37
N THR A 135 -4.89 -10.58 -9.90
CA THR A 135 -3.99 -11.53 -10.57
C THR A 135 -4.50 -11.85 -11.98
N THR A 136 -5.79 -12.17 -12.14
CA THR A 136 -6.37 -12.47 -13.46
C THR A 136 -6.40 -11.26 -14.40
N VAL A 137 -6.69 -10.07 -13.86
CA VAL A 137 -6.88 -8.84 -14.64
C VAL A 137 -5.55 -8.22 -15.08
N ILE A 138 -4.53 -8.25 -14.21
CA ILE A 138 -3.21 -7.67 -14.51
C ILE A 138 -2.37 -8.64 -15.34
N LEU A 139 -2.45 -9.94 -15.05
CA LEU A 139 -1.57 -10.94 -15.64
C LEU A 139 -2.26 -11.66 -16.80
N ASP A 140 -2.85 -10.89 -17.71
CA ASP A 140 -3.29 -11.45 -18.99
C ASP A 140 -2.12 -12.29 -19.55
N PRO A 141 -2.32 -13.60 -19.80
CA PRO A 141 -1.26 -14.50 -20.24
C PRO A 141 -0.53 -14.03 -21.51
N GLN A 142 -1.15 -13.15 -22.30
CA GLN A 142 -0.53 -12.51 -23.46
C GLN A 142 0.53 -11.45 -23.09
N LEU A 143 0.44 -10.86 -21.91
CA LEU A 143 1.28 -9.75 -21.43
C LEU A 143 2.38 -10.20 -20.44
N THR A 144 2.26 -11.38 -19.84
CA THR A 144 3.12 -11.79 -18.71
C THR A 144 3.93 -13.05 -18.95
N HIS A 145 4.24 -13.35 -20.22
CA HIS A 145 5.14 -14.45 -20.54
C HIS A 145 6.50 -14.24 -19.87
N GLY A 146 6.92 -15.20 -19.03
CA GLY A 146 8.20 -15.13 -18.31
C GLY A 146 8.17 -14.35 -16.98
N VAL A 147 6.99 -14.03 -16.45
CA VAL A 147 6.84 -13.43 -15.12
C VAL A 147 6.42 -14.48 -14.09
N GLU A 148 7.23 -14.65 -13.05
CA GLU A 148 6.86 -15.39 -11.84
C GLU A 148 6.07 -14.49 -10.88
N ILE A 149 4.93 -14.97 -10.41
CA ILE A 149 4.04 -14.15 -9.56
C ILE A 149 4.44 -14.27 -8.11
N ILE A 150 4.65 -13.13 -7.47
CA ILE A 150 4.83 -13.03 -6.02
C ILE A 150 3.46 -12.77 -5.42
N ASN A 151 2.89 -13.73 -4.69
CA ASN A 151 1.58 -13.57 -4.05
C ASN A 151 1.59 -14.29 -2.70
N ASN A 152 1.86 -13.55 -1.63
CA ASN A 152 1.93 -14.08 -0.26
C ASN A 152 0.91 -13.37 0.65
N GLU A 153 1.00 -13.53 1.97
CA GLU A 153 0.02 -12.95 2.91
C GLU A 153 -0.03 -11.42 2.88
N SER A 154 1.12 -10.76 2.67
CA SER A 154 1.26 -9.30 2.81
C SER A 154 1.54 -8.57 1.50
N MET A 155 2.02 -9.28 0.47
CA MET A 155 2.51 -8.68 -0.77
C MET A 155 1.95 -9.37 -2.01
N TRP A 156 1.82 -8.58 -3.07
CA TRP A 156 1.51 -9.03 -4.42
C TRP A 156 2.47 -8.37 -5.42
N GLY A 157 2.89 -9.07 -6.47
CA GLY A 157 3.82 -8.52 -7.45
C GLY A 157 4.34 -9.57 -8.41
N GLY A 158 5.52 -9.32 -8.98
CA GLY A 158 6.14 -10.22 -9.93
C GLY A 158 7.65 -10.15 -9.93
N HIS A 159 8.24 -11.21 -10.47
CA HIS A 159 9.65 -11.34 -10.78
C HIS A 159 9.77 -11.71 -12.25
N ALA A 160 10.54 -10.95 -13.02
CA ALA A 160 10.78 -11.21 -14.43
C ALA A 160 12.27 -11.22 -14.72
N THR A 161 12.66 -12.15 -15.57
CA THR A 161 14.01 -12.20 -16.13
C THR A 161 13.92 -12.27 -17.65
N GLY A 162 14.78 -11.54 -18.35
CA GLY A 162 14.75 -11.52 -19.82
C GLY A 162 16.01 -10.95 -20.44
N GLU A 163 15.95 -10.75 -21.75
CA GLU A 163 16.93 -9.97 -22.49
C GLU A 163 16.85 -8.50 -22.06
N GLY A 164 18.02 -7.90 -21.79
CA GLY A 164 18.11 -6.50 -21.39
C GLY A 164 17.96 -5.54 -22.57
N PRO A 165 17.81 -4.23 -22.31
CA PRO A 165 17.62 -3.21 -23.34
C PRO A 165 18.84 -2.97 -24.23
N TYR A 166 20.00 -3.53 -23.87
CA TYR A 166 21.26 -3.39 -24.59
C TYR A 166 21.75 -4.74 -25.09
N ASP A 167 22.52 -4.72 -26.20
CA ASP A 167 23.14 -5.92 -26.74
C ASP A 167 23.92 -6.67 -25.65
N ASN A 168 23.72 -7.99 -25.59
CA ASN A 168 24.44 -8.87 -24.68
C ASN A 168 24.24 -8.48 -23.20
N THR A 169 23.05 -8.02 -22.84
CA THR A 169 22.64 -7.81 -21.45
C THR A 169 21.43 -8.65 -21.10
N THR A 170 21.29 -9.00 -19.82
CA THR A 170 20.08 -9.56 -19.24
C THR A 170 19.47 -8.57 -18.26
N VAL A 171 18.18 -8.69 -18.06
CA VAL A 171 17.43 -7.93 -17.08
C VAL A 171 16.87 -8.86 -16.02
N ASN A 172 16.94 -8.42 -14.77
CA ASN A 172 16.27 -9.03 -13.62
C ASN A 172 15.46 -7.95 -12.91
N ALA A 173 14.14 -8.09 -12.90
CA ALA A 173 13.20 -7.12 -12.36
C ALA A 173 12.29 -7.78 -11.33
N VAL A 174 12.25 -7.23 -10.12
CA VAL A 174 11.32 -7.61 -9.05
C VAL A 174 10.48 -6.38 -8.72
N TRP A 175 9.17 -6.56 -8.60
CA TRP A 175 8.27 -5.52 -8.12
C TRP A 175 7.24 -6.12 -7.19
N THR A 176 6.95 -5.42 -6.09
CA THR A 176 5.95 -5.82 -5.11
C THR A 176 5.15 -4.62 -4.63
N LEU A 177 3.90 -4.87 -4.31
CA LEU A 177 2.93 -3.95 -3.74
C LEU A 177 2.46 -4.52 -2.40
N LEU A 178 2.16 -3.65 -1.43
CA LEU A 178 1.55 -4.10 -0.18
C LEU A 178 0.08 -4.40 -0.40
N LYS A 179 -0.39 -5.53 0.10
CA LYS A 179 -1.80 -5.92 -0.01
C LYS A 179 -2.75 -5.06 0.82
N SER A 180 -2.22 -4.38 1.83
CA SER A 180 -2.98 -3.55 2.77
C SER A 180 -3.48 -2.25 2.14
N ASP A 181 -2.66 -1.62 1.29
CA ASP A 181 -2.98 -0.34 0.67
C ASP A 181 -2.87 -0.33 -0.86
N GLY A 182 -2.28 -1.38 -1.44
CA GLY A 182 -2.13 -1.54 -2.88
C GLY A 182 -1.04 -0.64 -3.45
N ALA A 183 -0.32 0.10 -2.60
CA ALA A 183 0.78 0.94 -3.01
C ALA A 183 2.06 0.14 -3.17
N TRP A 184 2.96 0.67 -3.97
CA TRP A 184 4.25 0.08 -4.23
C TRP A 184 5.04 -0.13 -2.94
N ASN A 185 5.63 -1.31 -2.79
CA ASN A 185 6.42 -1.70 -1.63
C ASN A 185 7.92 -1.75 -1.95
N HIS A 186 8.27 -2.44 -3.03
CA HIS A 186 9.65 -2.63 -3.43
C HIS A 186 9.72 -2.80 -4.94
N TRP A 187 10.71 -2.16 -5.56
CA TRP A 187 11.12 -2.44 -6.93
C TRP A 187 12.60 -2.49 -7.02
N HIS A 188 13.05 -3.48 -7.76
CA HIS A 188 14.44 -3.73 -7.93
C HIS A 188 14.67 -4.20 -9.34
N TYR A 189 15.63 -3.57 -10.00
CA TYR A 189 15.91 -3.74 -11.40
C TYR A 189 17.41 -3.73 -11.62
N ILE A 190 17.93 -4.85 -12.11
CA ILE A 190 19.35 -5.02 -12.42
C ILE A 190 19.49 -5.35 -13.91
N ILE A 191 20.40 -4.66 -14.59
CA ILE A 191 20.91 -5.05 -15.90
C ILE A 191 22.32 -5.61 -15.73
N THR A 192 22.56 -6.81 -16.27
CA THR A 192 23.85 -7.49 -16.19
C THR A 192 24.38 -7.73 -17.59
N ASN A 193 25.67 -7.51 -17.83
CA ASN A 193 26.34 -7.92 -19.06
C ASN A 193 26.50 -9.45 -19.08
N VAL A 194 26.03 -10.10 -20.13
CA VAL A 194 26.03 -11.57 -20.23
C VAL A 194 27.44 -12.14 -20.33
N THR A 195 28.39 -11.43 -20.95
CA THR A 195 29.77 -11.90 -21.11
C THR A 195 30.62 -11.67 -19.87
N THR A 196 30.59 -10.46 -19.29
CA THR A 196 31.44 -10.14 -18.13
C THR A 196 30.81 -10.50 -16.80
N GLN A 197 29.50 -10.74 -16.77
CA GLN A 197 28.69 -10.91 -15.54
C GLN A 197 28.71 -9.67 -14.63
N GLU A 198 29.14 -8.52 -15.16
CA GLU A 198 29.17 -7.26 -14.42
C GLU A 198 27.81 -6.56 -14.50
N GLU A 199 27.46 -5.89 -13.41
CA GLU A 199 26.29 -5.02 -13.33
C GLU A 199 26.51 -3.75 -14.16
N VAL A 200 25.61 -3.53 -15.11
CA VAL A 200 25.58 -2.34 -15.97
C VAL A 200 24.72 -1.24 -15.34
N TYR A 201 23.66 -1.65 -14.65
CA TYR A 201 22.70 -0.76 -14.03
C TYR A 201 21.98 -1.44 -12.87
N HIS A 202 21.81 -0.71 -11.78
CA HIS A 202 20.99 -1.09 -10.65
C HIS A 202 20.08 0.06 -10.28
N TYR A 203 18.79 -0.24 -10.20
CA TYR A 203 17.76 0.67 -9.75
C TYR A 203 16.90 -0.02 -8.71
N GLU A 204 16.73 0.64 -7.58
CA GLU A 204 15.99 0.13 -6.45
C GLU A 204 15.13 1.24 -5.85
N VAL A 205 13.88 0.93 -5.57
CA VAL A 205 12.98 1.79 -4.82
C VAL A 205 12.35 0.97 -3.72
N ASP A 206 12.59 1.41 -2.49
CA ASP A 206 11.99 0.83 -1.30
C ASP A 206 11.00 1.79 -0.71
N ARG A 207 9.81 1.27 -0.39
CA ARG A 207 8.90 1.96 0.50
C ARG A 207 9.52 2.05 1.87
N LEU A 208 9.62 3.27 2.38
CA LEU A 208 9.92 3.52 3.77
C LEU A 208 8.64 3.23 4.56
N VAL A 209 8.47 1.97 4.96
CA VAL A 209 7.52 1.64 6.01
C VAL A 209 8.10 2.27 7.27
N TYR A 210 7.70 3.52 7.56
CA TYR A 210 7.80 3.99 8.92
C TYR A 210 6.99 2.98 9.71
N GLU A 211 7.69 2.14 10.49
CA GLU A 211 7.17 1.70 11.77
C GLU A 211 6.81 2.98 12.51
N THR A 212 5.65 3.55 12.18
CA THR A 212 5.04 4.52 13.03
C THR A 212 4.89 3.74 14.32
N GLY A 213 5.68 4.12 15.33
CA GLY A 213 5.49 3.66 16.70
C GLY A 213 4.08 3.98 17.23
N ALA A 214 3.21 4.56 16.40
CA ALA A 214 1.79 4.34 16.45
C ALA A 214 1.49 2.86 16.17
N ILE A 215 1.47 2.09 17.25
CA ILE A 215 0.48 1.02 17.42
C ILE A 215 -0.76 1.45 16.61
N PRO A 216 -1.23 0.67 15.61
CA PRO A 216 -2.30 1.10 14.72
C PRO A 216 -3.39 1.68 15.60
N SER A 217 -3.85 2.91 15.35
CA SER A 217 -4.83 3.57 16.21
C SER A 217 -6.02 2.64 16.50
N LEU A 218 -6.37 1.78 15.55
CA LEU A 218 -7.28 0.64 15.66
C LEU A 218 -6.93 -0.37 16.77
N TYR A 219 -5.66 -0.73 16.94
CA TYR A 219 -5.17 -1.62 18.00
C TYR A 219 -5.23 -0.94 19.38
N LEU A 220 -4.90 0.36 19.47
CA LEU A 220 -5.08 1.13 20.71
C LEU A 220 -6.57 1.27 21.06
N ILE A 221 -7.42 1.53 20.07
CA ILE A 221 -8.88 1.59 20.22
C ILE A 221 -9.42 0.21 20.65
N ALA A 222 -8.93 -0.88 20.05
CA ALA A 222 -9.33 -2.24 20.41
C ALA A 222 -8.94 -2.60 21.85
N ILE A 223 -7.68 -2.33 22.25
CA ILE A 223 -7.22 -2.54 23.63
C ILE A 223 -8.05 -1.70 24.60
N THR A 224 -8.28 -0.42 24.28
CA THR A 224 -9.09 0.47 25.12
C THR A 224 -10.54 -0.04 25.24
N GLY A 225 -11.13 -0.50 24.14
CA GLY A 225 -12.46 -1.11 24.12
C GLY A 225 -12.55 -2.36 25.01
N VAL A 226 -11.59 -3.27 24.88
CA VAL A 226 -11.53 -4.50 25.71
C VAL A 226 -11.38 -4.16 27.19
N LEU A 227 -10.51 -3.20 27.55
CA LEU A 227 -10.32 -2.76 28.93
C LEU A 227 -11.60 -2.14 29.53
N ILE A 228 -12.36 -1.37 28.75
CA ILE A 228 -13.65 -0.82 29.19
C ILE A 228 -14.65 -1.95 29.48
N VAL A 229 -14.77 -2.94 28.59
CA VAL A 229 -15.68 -4.09 28.79
C VAL A 229 -15.31 -4.90 30.04
N ILE A 230 -14.02 -5.18 30.23
CA ILE A 230 -13.53 -5.89 31.43
C ILE A 230 -13.83 -5.08 32.69
N SER A 231 -13.58 -3.77 32.68
CA SER A 231 -13.84 -2.88 33.82
C SER A 231 -15.32 -2.87 34.20
N ILE A 232 -16.22 -2.81 33.21
CA ILE A 232 -17.68 -2.90 33.43
C ILE A 232 -18.04 -4.26 34.04
N GLY A 233 -17.48 -5.35 33.50
CA GLY A 233 -17.69 -6.71 34.02
C GLY A 233 -17.30 -6.85 35.49
N ILE A 234 -16.12 -6.35 35.87
CA ILE A 234 -15.62 -6.38 37.26
C ILE A 234 -16.56 -5.60 38.18
N VAL A 235 -16.98 -4.39 37.79
CA VAL A 235 -17.90 -3.56 38.59
C VAL A 235 -19.26 -4.24 38.80
N LEU A 236 -19.80 -4.88 37.75
CA LEU A 236 -21.06 -5.62 37.85
C LEU A 236 -20.95 -6.83 38.79
N ILE A 237 -19.87 -7.61 38.68
CA ILE A 237 -19.61 -8.77 39.55
C ILE A 237 -19.47 -8.34 41.02
N LEU A 238 -18.68 -7.30 41.30
CA LEU A 238 -18.50 -6.80 42.67
C LEU A 238 -19.79 -6.26 43.28
N LYS A 239 -20.69 -5.71 42.45
CA LYS A 239 -21.98 -5.18 42.89
C LYS A 239 -23.00 -6.29 43.20
N TYR A 240 -22.99 -7.39 42.46
CA TYR A 240 -23.92 -8.52 42.65
C TYR A 240 -23.49 -9.53 43.72
N ARG A 241 -22.24 -9.45 44.19
CA ARG A 241 -21.71 -10.29 45.28
C ARG A 241 -22.03 -9.78 46.69
N ARG A 242 -22.68 -8.62 46.82
CA ARG A 242 -23.16 -8.04 48.09
C ARG A 242 -24.68 -8.06 48.15
#